data_AF-A0A3D0C6R7-F1
#
_entry.id   AF-A0A3D0C6R7-F1
#
_cell.length_a   1.000
_cell.length_b   1.000
_cell.length_c   1.000
_cell.angle_alpha   90.00
_cell.angle_beta   90.00
_cell.angle_gamma   90.00
#
_symmetry.space_group_name_H-M   'P 1'
#
loop_
_entity.id
_entity.type
_entity.pdbx_description
1 polymer ?
#
loop_
_entity_poly.entity_id
_entity_poly.type
_entity_poly.pdbx_seq_one_letter_code
_entity_poly.pdbx_strand_id
1 'polypeptide(L)'
;MKTSTKSLLFSLILVSSSQTLAKDDFTFGLGAGSLYSGIGVNAGIQSNFDLKYISAGCVNFTSQQATCGMGIGWVKTDLFDFQTPNHGASIYIGVIGSELDYDGYQAVYGAGLGYHYFFNGIGNSGLNLGLTVLTGNGDYGRLTGAMLQVGYQF
;
A
#
# COMPACT_ATOMS: atom_id res chain seq x y z
N MET A 1 54.38 20.69 -8.41
CA MET A 1 53.01 21.07 -7.97
C MET A 1 52.07 19.97 -8.45
N LYS A 2 51.90 18.88 -7.66
CA LYS A 2 50.66 18.55 -6.91
C LYS A 2 49.37 18.88 -7.67
N THR A 3 48.63 17.85 -8.07
CA THR A 3 47.33 17.51 -7.44
C THR A 3 46.87 16.12 -7.88
N SER A 4 46.73 15.23 -6.89
CA SER A 4 46.12 13.91 -7.01
C SER A 4 44.63 14.07 -6.68
N THR A 5 43.75 13.76 -7.63
CA THR A 5 42.31 13.80 -7.41
C THR A 5 41.89 12.48 -6.77
N LYS A 6 41.66 12.49 -5.45
CA LYS A 6 41.12 11.35 -4.71
C LYS A 6 39.62 11.26 -4.97
N SER A 7 39.20 10.18 -5.61
CA SER A 7 37.78 9.80 -5.71
C SER A 7 37.32 9.25 -4.35
N LEU A 8 36.39 9.96 -3.70
CA LEU A 8 35.75 9.54 -2.46
C LEU A 8 34.50 8.71 -2.82
N LEU A 9 34.66 7.39 -2.84
CA LEU A 9 33.55 6.43 -2.84
C LEU A 9 32.89 6.47 -1.46
N PHE A 10 31.71 7.07 -1.37
CA PHE A 10 30.87 7.04 -0.18
C PHE A 10 30.03 5.76 -0.18
N SER A 11 30.58 4.68 0.40
CA SER A 11 29.82 3.44 0.62
C SER A 11 28.86 3.64 1.79
N LEU A 12 27.59 3.91 1.48
CA LEU A 12 26.51 3.91 2.46
C LEU A 12 26.16 2.44 2.79
N ILE A 13 26.92 1.83 3.70
CA ILE A 13 26.57 0.53 4.28
C ILE A 13 25.43 0.79 5.26
N LEU A 14 24.20 0.53 4.81
CA LEU A 14 23.04 0.38 5.68
C LEU A 14 23.30 -0.82 6.60
N VAL A 15 23.76 -0.55 7.81
CA VAL A 15 23.77 -1.51 8.91
C VAL A 15 22.31 -1.71 9.33
N SER A 16 21.62 -2.66 8.70
CA SER A 16 20.36 -3.17 9.18
C SER A 16 20.66 -4.10 10.35
N SER A 17 20.63 -3.57 11.58
CA SER A 17 20.55 -4.40 12.78
C SER A 17 19.22 -5.16 12.75
N SER A 18 19.26 -6.49 12.76
CA SER A 18 18.08 -7.33 12.96
C SER A 18 17.52 -7.07 14.34
N GLN A 19 16.60 -6.11 14.47
CA GLN A 19 15.81 -6.02 15.69
C GLN A 19 14.95 -7.28 15.74
N THR A 20 15.00 -7.98 16.87
CA THR A 20 14.04 -9.04 17.19
C THR A 20 12.69 -8.37 17.36
N LEU A 21 12.02 -8.12 16.23
CA LEU A 21 10.62 -7.78 16.19
C LEU A 21 9.84 -8.94 16.82
N ALA A 22 8.64 -8.64 17.33
CA ALA A 22 7.70 -9.65 17.78
C ALA A 22 7.47 -10.70 16.66
N LYS A 23 6.70 -11.76 16.92
CA LYS A 23 6.36 -12.81 15.94
C LYS A 23 5.59 -12.21 14.75
N ASP A 24 6.33 -11.51 13.90
CA ASP A 24 5.89 -10.72 12.78
C ASP A 24 6.34 -11.50 11.55
N ASP A 25 5.36 -12.06 10.84
CA ASP A 25 5.59 -12.88 9.67
C ASP A 25 5.59 -11.99 8.41
N PHE A 26 6.46 -12.34 7.46
CA PHE A 26 6.41 -11.73 6.14
C PHE A 26 5.18 -12.26 5.41
N THR A 27 4.43 -11.37 4.79
CA THR A 27 3.22 -11.71 4.03
C THR A 27 3.24 -11.03 2.67
N PHE A 28 2.54 -11.63 1.72
CA PHE A 28 2.26 -11.02 0.43
C PHE A 28 0.81 -11.26 0.05
N GLY A 29 0.26 -10.41 -0.79
CA GLY A 29 -1.13 -10.52 -1.20
C GLY A 29 -1.33 -10.07 -2.63
N LEU A 30 -2.46 -10.47 -3.20
CA LEU A 30 -2.92 -10.02 -4.50
C LEU A 30 -4.42 -9.77 -4.49
N GLY A 31 -4.86 -8.79 -5.28
CA GLY A 31 -6.27 -8.43 -5.32
C GLY A 31 -6.53 -7.10 -6.00
N ALA A 32 -7.73 -6.58 -5.76
CA ALA A 32 -8.17 -5.25 -6.16
C ALA A 32 -8.46 -4.44 -4.89
N GLY A 33 -8.03 -3.17 -4.82
CA GLY A 33 -8.33 -2.27 -3.70
C GLY A 33 -7.09 -1.54 -3.17
N SER A 34 -7.24 -0.81 -2.06
CA SER A 34 -6.15 0.04 -1.53
C SER A 34 -5.02 -0.78 -0.90
N LEU A 35 -5.30 -2.01 -0.44
CA LEU A 35 -4.22 -2.93 -0.07
C LEU A 35 -3.31 -3.26 -1.26
N TYR A 36 -3.81 -3.14 -2.49
CA TYR A 36 -3.14 -3.63 -3.70
C TYR A 36 -2.82 -2.52 -4.71
N SER A 37 -2.99 -1.24 -4.32
CA SER A 37 -2.83 -0.06 -5.19
C SER A 37 -3.65 -0.15 -6.49
N GLY A 38 -4.94 -0.50 -6.36
CA GLY A 38 -5.81 -0.83 -7.48
C GLY A 38 -5.82 -2.35 -7.69
N ILE A 39 -5.73 -2.82 -8.94
CA ILE A 39 -5.52 -4.24 -9.24
C ILE A 39 -4.02 -4.52 -9.21
N GLY A 40 -3.56 -5.32 -8.26
CA GLY A 40 -2.13 -5.50 -8.02
C GLY A 40 -1.79 -6.43 -6.88
N VAL A 41 -0.65 -6.13 -6.26
CA VAL A 41 -0.03 -6.94 -5.21
C VAL A 41 0.39 -6.08 -4.02
N ASN A 42 0.56 -6.74 -2.88
CA ASN A 42 1.18 -6.17 -1.68
C ASN A 42 2.23 -7.11 -1.11
N ALA A 43 3.16 -6.53 -0.35
CA ALA A 43 4.11 -7.24 0.47
C ALA A 43 4.30 -6.46 1.77
N GLY A 44 4.42 -7.17 2.89
CA GLY A 44 4.42 -6.50 4.19
C GLY A 44 4.88 -7.38 5.34
N ILE A 45 4.86 -6.75 6.50
CA ILE A 45 5.11 -7.38 7.79
C ILE A 45 3.77 -7.41 8.53
N GLN A 46 3.40 -8.59 9.00
CA GLN A 46 2.10 -8.90 9.57
C GLN A 46 2.26 -9.52 10.95
N SER A 47 1.45 -9.09 11.90
CA SER A 47 1.26 -9.76 13.18
C SER A 47 -0.19 -10.22 13.33
N ASN A 48 -0.55 -10.69 14.52
CA ASN A 48 -1.94 -11.04 14.85
C ASN A 48 -2.91 -9.84 14.79
N PHE A 49 -2.42 -8.61 14.85
CA PHE A 49 -3.26 -7.41 14.96
C PHE A 49 -2.86 -6.25 14.05
N ASP A 50 -1.76 -6.36 13.31
CA ASP A 50 -1.34 -5.33 12.37
C ASP A 50 -0.78 -5.88 11.05
N LEU A 51 -0.88 -5.06 10.00
CA LEU A 51 -0.27 -5.28 8.70
C LEU A 51 0.32 -3.97 8.20
N LYS A 52 1.64 -3.89 8.09
CA LYS A 52 2.36 -2.77 7.46
C LYS A 52 2.85 -3.23 6.10
N TYR A 53 2.47 -2.54 5.04
CA TYR A 53 2.68 -3.05 3.69
C TYR A 53 3.12 -1.97 2.70
N ILE A 54 3.81 -2.42 1.66
CA ILE A 54 3.96 -1.72 0.40
C ILE A 54 3.11 -2.44 -0.66
N SER A 55 2.69 -1.72 -1.68
CA SER A 55 1.84 -2.26 -2.74
C SER A 55 2.17 -1.63 -4.08
N ALA A 56 1.87 -2.36 -5.15
CA ALA A 56 2.00 -1.90 -6.52
C ALA A 56 0.87 -2.49 -7.35
N GLY A 57 0.23 -1.66 -8.17
CA GLY A 57 -0.94 -2.05 -8.95
C GLY A 57 -1.37 -0.96 -9.91
N CYS A 58 -2.48 -1.22 -10.60
CA CYS A 58 -3.06 -0.28 -11.56
C CYS A 58 -4.50 0.08 -11.19
N VAL A 59 -4.80 1.37 -11.24
CA VAL A 59 -6.10 1.94 -10.84
C VAL A 59 -7.01 2.25 -12.02
N ASN A 60 -6.46 2.31 -13.23
CA ASN A 60 -7.21 2.55 -14.45
C ASN A 60 -6.65 1.72 -15.61
N PHE A 61 -7.54 1.18 -16.44
CA PHE A 61 -7.21 0.41 -17.63
C PHE A 61 -8.01 0.94 -18.81
N THR A 62 -7.31 1.25 -19.89
CA THR A 62 -7.89 1.62 -21.18
C THR A 62 -7.43 0.64 -22.24
N SER A 63 -7.98 0.71 -23.44
CA SER A 63 -7.56 -0.14 -24.56
C SER A 63 -6.11 0.07 -24.99
N GLN A 64 -5.45 1.17 -24.60
CA GLN A 64 -4.07 1.47 -24.99
C GLN A 64 -3.09 1.61 -23.81
N GLN A 65 -3.57 1.91 -22.60
CA GLN A 65 -2.72 2.26 -21.46
C GLN A 65 -3.31 1.77 -20.14
N ALA A 66 -2.45 1.52 -19.16
CA ALA A 66 -2.83 1.31 -17.76
C ALA A 66 -2.13 2.35 -16.88
N THR A 67 -2.87 2.93 -15.95
CA THR A 67 -2.30 3.85 -14.96
C THR A 67 -1.96 3.07 -13.71
N CYS A 68 -0.66 2.90 -13.48
CA CYS A 68 -0.12 2.12 -12.39
C CYS A 68 0.71 2.97 -11.44
N GLY A 69 0.80 2.51 -10.20
CA GLY A 69 1.54 3.20 -9.17
C GLY A 69 1.79 2.32 -7.97
N MET A 70 2.40 2.93 -6.96
CA MET A 70 2.73 2.28 -5.70
C MET A 70 1.98 2.92 -4.55
N GLY A 71 1.94 2.21 -3.43
CA GLY A 71 1.39 2.73 -2.20
C GLY A 71 1.96 2.04 -0.99
N ILE A 72 1.81 2.68 0.15
CA ILE A 72 2.15 2.16 1.46
C ILE A 72 0.91 2.25 2.34
N GLY A 73 0.78 1.34 3.30
CA GLY A 73 -0.32 1.40 4.23
C GLY A 73 -0.07 0.64 5.52
N TRP A 74 -0.96 0.88 6.45
CA TRP A 74 -0.97 0.22 7.74
C TRP A 74 -2.39 -0.09 8.14
N VAL A 75 -2.64 -1.36 8.46
CA VAL A 75 -3.91 -1.85 8.99
C VAL A 75 -3.72 -2.24 10.45
N LYS A 76 -4.69 -1.91 11.29
CA LYS A 76 -4.77 -2.31 12.70
C LYS A 76 -6.15 -2.87 13.00
N THR A 77 -6.21 -4.01 13.67
CA THR A 77 -7.47 -4.65 14.08
C THR A 77 -7.81 -4.46 15.55
N ASP A 78 -6.86 -3.92 16.32
CA ASP A 78 -6.96 -3.66 17.77
C ASP A 78 -7.49 -2.27 18.12
N LEU A 79 -7.98 -1.49 17.14
CA LEU A 79 -8.46 -0.13 17.35
C LEU A 79 -9.83 -0.05 18.03
N PHE A 80 -10.59 -1.15 17.95
CA PHE A 80 -11.96 -1.25 18.43
C PHE A 80 -12.10 -2.56 19.21
N ASP A 81 -13.02 -2.59 20.18
CA ASP A 81 -13.22 -3.74 21.08
C ASP A 81 -14.02 -4.89 20.41
N PHE A 82 -13.61 -5.31 19.20
CA PHE A 82 -14.32 -6.31 18.41
C PHE A 82 -14.02 -7.76 18.82
N GLN A 83 -13.23 -8.00 19.87
CA GLN A 83 -12.80 -9.33 20.37
C GLN A 83 -12.23 -10.29 19.31
N THR A 84 -12.00 -9.83 18.07
CA THR A 84 -11.60 -10.66 16.92
C THR A 84 -10.62 -9.89 16.04
N PRO A 85 -9.61 -10.56 15.46
CA PRO A 85 -8.63 -9.92 14.56
C PRO A 85 -9.15 -9.76 13.11
N ASN A 86 -10.47 -9.83 12.89
CA ASN A 86 -11.07 -9.82 11.57
C ASN A 86 -11.33 -8.41 11.04
N HIS A 87 -11.56 -7.44 11.93
CA HIS A 87 -11.98 -6.08 11.59
C HIS A 87 -10.79 -5.12 11.64
N GLY A 88 -10.31 -4.65 10.50
CA GLY A 88 -9.14 -3.77 10.40
C GLY A 88 -9.50 -2.35 9.98
N ALA A 89 -9.02 -1.35 10.70
CA ALA A 89 -8.97 0.03 10.23
C ALA A 89 -7.61 0.30 9.59
N SER A 90 -7.56 1.08 8.52
CA SER A 90 -6.32 1.36 7.80
C SER A 90 -6.10 2.82 7.47
N ILE A 91 -4.82 3.18 7.40
CA ILE A 91 -4.34 4.34 6.65
C ILE A 91 -3.62 3.86 5.39
N TYR A 92 -3.84 4.55 4.28
CA TYR A 92 -3.21 4.27 2.99
C TYR A 92 -2.66 5.58 2.40
N ILE A 93 -1.48 5.52 1.78
CA ILE A 93 -0.90 6.61 1.00
C ILE A 93 -0.36 6.00 -0.28
N GLY A 94 -0.82 6.46 -1.45
CA GLY A 94 -0.40 5.88 -2.72
C GLY A 94 -1.22 6.38 -3.89
N VAL A 95 -1.18 5.62 -4.98
CA VAL A 95 -2.00 5.88 -6.16
C VAL A 95 -3.49 5.68 -5.84
N ILE A 96 -4.30 6.71 -6.07
CA ILE A 96 -5.73 6.70 -5.74
C ILE A 96 -6.64 6.77 -6.98
N GLY A 97 -6.07 7.06 -8.14
CA GLY A 97 -6.83 7.22 -9.38
C GLY A 97 -5.95 7.72 -10.52
N SER A 98 -6.61 8.18 -11.57
CA SER A 98 -5.95 8.76 -12.74
C SER A 98 -6.72 9.97 -13.22
N GLU A 99 -5.99 10.96 -13.72
CA GLU A 99 -6.57 12.12 -14.42
C GLU A 99 -6.11 12.11 -15.88
N LEU A 100 -7.00 12.54 -16.78
CA LEU A 100 -6.66 12.70 -18.19
C LEU A 100 -5.95 14.06 -18.34
N ASP A 101 -4.72 14.02 -18.81
CA ASP A 101 -3.93 15.20 -19.16
C ASP A 101 -3.57 15.18 -20.65
N TYR A 102 -2.92 16.24 -21.14
CA TYR A 102 -2.54 16.40 -22.55
C TYR A 102 -1.71 15.23 -23.09
N ASP A 103 -0.86 14.63 -22.24
CA ASP A 103 0.01 13.49 -22.57
C ASP A 103 -0.61 12.11 -22.27
N GLY A 104 -1.87 12.05 -21.83
CA GLY A 104 -2.58 10.81 -21.49
C GLY A 104 -2.99 10.70 -20.02
N TYR A 105 -3.23 9.48 -19.54
CA TYR A 105 -3.68 9.27 -18.16
C TYR A 105 -2.50 9.30 -17.17
N GLN A 106 -2.49 10.30 -16.29
CA GLN A 106 -1.49 10.42 -15.23
C GLN A 106 -2.01 9.88 -13.90
N ALA A 107 -1.12 9.29 -13.10
CA ALA A 107 -1.47 8.75 -11.79
C ALA A 107 -1.65 9.87 -10.75
N VAL A 108 -2.81 9.88 -10.08
CA VAL A 108 -3.06 10.78 -8.95
C VAL A 108 -2.67 10.09 -7.66
N TYR A 109 -1.85 10.74 -6.85
CA TYR A 109 -1.44 10.26 -5.54
C TYR A 109 -2.21 10.97 -4.43
N GLY A 110 -2.50 10.23 -3.36
CA GLY A 110 -3.23 10.77 -2.22
C GLY A 110 -3.19 9.85 -1.02
N ALA A 111 -4.13 10.06 -0.12
CA ALA A 111 -4.26 9.30 1.12
C ALA A 111 -5.68 8.77 1.28
N GLY A 112 -5.83 7.73 2.10
CA GLY A 112 -7.12 7.14 2.40
C GLY A 112 -7.24 6.59 3.81
N LEU A 113 -8.48 6.56 4.27
CA LEU A 113 -8.89 5.86 5.48
C LEU A 113 -9.78 4.70 5.07
N GLY A 114 -9.47 3.50 5.56
CA GLY A 114 -10.11 2.29 5.10
C GLY A 114 -10.56 1.39 6.23
N TYR A 115 -11.48 0.51 5.88
CA TYR A 115 -11.93 -0.59 6.69
C TYR A 115 -11.80 -1.89 5.89
N HIS A 116 -11.27 -2.93 6.52
CA HIS A 116 -11.00 -4.23 5.93
C HIS A 116 -11.57 -5.34 6.82
N TYR A 117 -12.14 -6.35 6.22
CA TYR A 117 -12.57 -7.57 6.87
C TYR A 117 -11.72 -8.74 6.37
N PHE A 118 -10.96 -9.37 7.26
CA PHE A 118 -10.15 -10.56 6.99
C PHE A 118 -10.93 -11.80 7.44
N PHE A 119 -11.25 -12.72 6.53
CA PHE A 119 -12.11 -13.86 6.85
C PHE A 119 -11.49 -14.81 7.88
N ASN A 120 -10.16 -14.95 7.85
CA ASN A 120 -9.40 -15.82 8.75
C ASN A 120 -8.65 -15.05 9.85
N GLY A 121 -8.97 -13.75 10.02
CA GLY A 121 -8.20 -12.83 10.85
C GLY A 121 -6.96 -12.29 10.12
N ILE A 122 -6.51 -11.09 10.50
CA ILE A 122 -5.42 -10.39 9.80
C ILE A 122 -4.10 -11.14 9.83
N GLY A 123 -3.81 -11.96 10.84
CA GLY A 123 -2.55 -12.69 10.98
C GLY A 123 -2.49 -14.04 10.27
N ASN A 124 -3.49 -14.39 9.45
CA ASN A 124 -3.55 -15.68 8.75
C ASN A 124 -3.82 -15.49 7.27
N SER A 125 -3.37 -16.45 6.46
CA SER A 125 -3.70 -16.48 5.05
C SER A 125 -5.22 -16.58 4.84
N GLY A 126 -5.76 -15.82 3.89
CA GLY A 126 -7.18 -15.86 3.58
C GLY A 126 -7.67 -14.70 2.73
N LEU A 127 -8.96 -14.78 2.41
CA LEU A 127 -9.66 -13.71 1.70
C LEU A 127 -9.83 -12.49 2.61
N ASN A 128 -9.87 -11.32 1.98
CA ASN A 128 -10.28 -10.08 2.60
C ASN A 128 -11.17 -9.25 1.69
N LEU A 129 -11.99 -8.41 2.31
CA LEU A 129 -12.85 -7.42 1.66
C LEU A 129 -12.67 -6.07 2.34
N GLY A 130 -12.92 -4.97 1.64
CA GLY A 130 -12.78 -3.67 2.28
C GLY A 130 -13.35 -2.51 1.48
N LEU A 131 -13.29 -1.35 2.11
CA LEU A 131 -13.66 -0.07 1.54
C LEU A 131 -12.71 0.99 2.07
N THR A 132 -12.14 1.79 1.17
CA THR A 132 -11.27 2.91 1.53
C THR A 132 -11.81 4.19 0.93
N VAL A 133 -12.05 5.20 1.76
CA VAL A 133 -12.33 6.56 1.28
C VAL A 133 -11.00 7.26 1.02
N LEU A 134 -10.93 7.98 -0.10
CA LEU A 134 -9.68 8.49 -0.68
C LEU A 134 -9.80 9.99 -0.94
N THR A 135 -8.70 10.71 -0.74
CA THR A 135 -8.55 12.10 -1.16
C THR A 135 -7.13 12.35 -1.66
N GLY A 136 -7.01 13.12 -2.73
CA GLY A 136 -5.73 13.57 -3.28
C GLY A 136 -5.89 14.86 -4.08
N ASN A 137 -4.77 15.45 -4.47
CA ASN A 137 -4.75 16.61 -5.36
C ASN A 137 -4.16 16.15 -6.69
N GLY A 138 -4.96 16.22 -7.74
CA GLY A 138 -4.48 16.15 -9.12
C GLY A 138 -4.39 17.55 -9.71
N ASP A 139 -4.02 17.61 -10.98
CA ASP A 139 -3.75 18.87 -11.68
C ASP A 139 -5.03 19.66 -11.95
N TYR A 140 -6.17 18.98 -12.05
CA TYR A 140 -7.48 19.61 -12.28
C TYR A 140 -8.30 19.79 -10.99
N GLY A 141 -7.71 19.53 -9.83
CA GLY A 141 -8.29 19.81 -8.53
C GLY A 141 -8.25 18.64 -7.55
N ARG A 142 -9.16 18.66 -6.58
CA ARG A 142 -9.24 17.62 -5.55
C ARG A 142 -9.95 16.39 -6.11
N LEU A 143 -9.26 15.25 -6.10
CA LEU A 143 -9.87 13.96 -6.33
C LEU A 143 -10.36 13.40 -4.99
N THR A 144 -11.65 13.10 -4.87
CA THR A 144 -12.23 12.41 -3.70
C THR A 144 -13.06 11.24 -4.20
N GLY A 145 -12.93 10.09 -3.55
CA GLY A 145 -13.62 8.89 -3.98
C GLY A 145 -13.58 7.78 -2.95
N ALA A 146 -14.00 6.59 -3.37
CA ALA A 146 -13.89 5.39 -2.58
C ALA A 146 -13.42 4.22 -3.43
N MET A 147 -12.71 3.29 -2.82
CA MET A 147 -12.17 2.10 -3.46
C MET A 147 -12.65 0.87 -2.72
N LEU A 148 -13.38 0.02 -3.42
CA LEU A 148 -13.76 -1.30 -2.94
C LEU A 148 -12.56 -2.24 -3.02
N GLN A 149 -12.50 -3.17 -2.08
CA GLN A 149 -11.42 -4.13 -2.01
C GLN A 149 -11.92 -5.57 -1.97
N VAL A 150 -11.22 -6.42 -2.71
CA VAL A 150 -11.28 -7.87 -2.63
C VAL A 150 -9.88 -8.43 -2.92
N GLY A 151 -9.41 -9.33 -2.09
CA GLY A 151 -8.12 -9.97 -2.35
C GLY A 151 -7.85 -11.16 -1.46
N TYR A 152 -6.68 -11.74 -1.65
CA TYR A 152 -6.15 -12.83 -0.85
C TYR A 152 -4.81 -12.40 -0.24
N GLN A 153 -4.64 -12.66 1.05
CA GLN A 153 -3.38 -12.48 1.77
C GLN A 153 -2.79 -13.87 2.05
N PHE A 154 -1.52 -14.07 1.73
CA PHE A 154 -0.80 -15.33 1.92
C PHE A 154 0.02 -15.32 3.20
#